data_AF-A0A962X5H6-F1
#
_entry.id   AF-A0A962X5H6-F1
#
_cell.length_a   1.000
_cell.length_b   1.000
_cell.length_c   1.000
_cell.angle_alpha   90.00
_cell.angle_beta   90.00
_cell.angle_gamma   90.00
#
_symmetry.space_group_name_H-M   'P 1'
#
loop_
_entity.id
_entity.type
_entity.pdbx_description
1 polymer ?
#
loop_
_entity_poly.entity_id
_entity_poly.type
_entity_poly.pdbx_seq_one_letter_code
_entity_poly.pdbx_strand_id
1 'polypeptide(L)'
;MNSLTDWETQIKRFQLLSTEMLDLAHAGEWAAVAEWEEKRRVLLDDLYKTSPPAEVGPLLKDAAQFTLVSDARVQELAHAEMDKLSDRLRTIRQGRRALNAYQSS
;
A
#
# COMPACT_ATOMS: atom_id res chain seq x y z
N MET A 1 -25.07 13.51 -12.11
CA MET A 1 -25.34 13.01 -10.75
C MET A 1 -24.94 11.55 -10.72
N ASN A 2 -23.94 11.18 -9.93
CA ASN A 2 -23.63 9.76 -9.73
C ASN A 2 -24.84 9.11 -9.05
N SER A 3 -25.30 7.99 -9.62
CA SER A 3 -26.40 7.23 -9.04
C SER A 3 -25.93 6.50 -7.78
N LEU A 4 -26.86 6.06 -6.93
CA LEU A 4 -26.55 5.23 -5.76
C LEU A 4 -25.72 4.00 -6.14
N THR A 5 -26.07 3.35 -7.26
CA THR A 5 -25.36 2.19 -7.81
C THR A 5 -23.92 2.51 -8.24
N ASP A 6 -23.68 3.71 -8.77
CA ASP A 6 -22.35 4.14 -9.14
C ASP A 6 -21.47 4.33 -7.89
N TRP A 7 -22.00 4.97 -6.84
CA TRP A 7 -21.31 5.09 -5.55
C TRP A 7 -20.95 3.73 -4.95
N GLU A 8 -21.89 2.79 -4.90
CA GLU A 8 -21.62 1.44 -4.40
C GLU A 8 -20.52 0.73 -5.22
N THR A 9 -20.51 0.94 -6.53
CA THR A 9 -19.49 0.35 -7.43
C THR A 9 -18.12 0.94 -7.16
N GLN A 10 -18.01 2.26 -7.01
CA GLN A 10 -16.73 2.92 -6.71
C GLN A 10 -16.21 2.55 -5.31
N ILE A 11 -17.09 2.41 -4.31
CA ILE A 11 -16.72 1.97 -2.96
C ILE A 11 -16.16 0.55 -3.00
N LYS A 12 -16.82 -0.37 -3.71
CA LYS A 12 -16.31 -1.75 -3.89
C LYS A 12 -14.96 -1.77 -4.59
N ARG A 13 -14.78 -0.93 -5.62
CA ARG A 13 -13.50 -0.79 -6.34
C ARG A 13 -12.39 -0.27 -5.42
N PHE A 14 -12.70 0.69 -4.54
CA PHE A 14 -11.76 1.21 -3.56
C PHE A 14 -11.32 0.14 -2.55
N GLN A 15 -12.24 -0.67 -2.05
CA GLN A 15 -11.91 -1.81 -1.19
C GLN A 15 -11.06 -2.85 -1.92
N LEU A 16 -11.41 -3.19 -3.16
CA LEU A 16 -10.65 -4.14 -3.98
C LEU A 16 -9.20 -3.69 -4.18
N LEU A 17 -8.97 -2.42 -4.55
CA LEU A 17 -7.62 -1.88 -4.69
C LEU A 17 -6.83 -1.99 -3.38
N SER A 18 -7.47 -1.75 -2.24
CA SER A 18 -6.81 -1.84 -0.93
C SER A 18 -6.49 -3.29 -0.53
N THR A 19 -7.27 -4.27 -0.97
CA THR A 19 -6.95 -5.70 -0.83
C THR A 19 -5.80 -6.10 -1.74
N GLU A 20 -5.86 -5.72 -3.03
CA GLU A 20 -4.81 -6.04 -4.00
C GLU A 20 -3.45 -5.45 -3.60
N MET A 21 -3.43 -4.21 -3.09
CA MET A 21 -2.21 -3.60 -2.52
C MET A 21 -1.61 -4.44 -1.40
N LEU A 22 -2.46 -4.98 -0.51
CA LEU A 22 -2.02 -5.82 0.58
C LEU A 22 -1.47 -7.16 0.09
N ASP A 23 -2.08 -7.77 -0.92
CA ASP A 23 -1.59 -9.00 -1.53
C ASP A 23 -0.22 -8.78 -2.22
N LEU A 24 -0.07 -7.66 -2.94
CA LEU A 24 1.20 -7.27 -3.55
C LEU A 24 2.29 -7.02 -2.50
N ALA A 25 1.95 -6.38 -1.38
CA ALA A 25 2.87 -6.17 -0.27
C ALA A 25 3.34 -7.49 0.37
N HIS A 26 2.43 -8.48 0.51
CA HIS A 26 2.81 -9.82 0.97
C HIS A 26 3.72 -10.54 -0.02
N ALA A 27 3.52 -10.33 -1.33
CA ALA A 27 4.39 -10.87 -2.37
C ALA A 27 5.75 -10.13 -2.47
N GLY A 28 5.91 -8.99 -1.80
CA GLY A 28 7.12 -8.15 -1.89
C GLY A 28 7.22 -7.34 -3.19
N GLU A 29 6.12 -7.20 -3.92
CA GLU A 29 6.03 -6.49 -5.20
C GLU A 29 5.88 -4.98 -5.00
N TRP A 30 6.87 -4.36 -4.34
CA TRP A 30 6.78 -2.96 -3.87
C TRP A 30 6.59 -1.92 -4.97
N ALA A 31 7.11 -2.17 -6.18
CA ALA A 31 6.86 -1.31 -7.33
C ALA A 31 5.37 -1.32 -7.71
N ALA A 32 4.75 -2.51 -7.74
CA ALA A 32 3.33 -2.65 -8.01
C ALA A 32 2.47 -2.07 -6.86
N VAL A 33 2.90 -2.18 -5.60
CA VAL A 33 2.20 -1.52 -4.47
C VAL A 33 2.11 -0.01 -4.71
N ALA A 34 3.19 0.64 -5.14
CA ALA A 34 3.18 2.08 -5.43
C ALA A 34 2.28 2.45 -6.62
N GLU A 35 2.29 1.64 -7.69
CA GLU A 35 1.38 1.84 -8.83
C GLU A 35 -0.09 1.71 -8.43
N TRP A 36 -0.42 0.78 -7.52
CA TRP A 36 -1.78 0.59 -7.03
C TRP A 36 -2.21 1.69 -6.06
N GLU A 37 -1.29 2.20 -5.25
CA GLU A 37 -1.53 3.38 -4.41
C GLU A 37 -1.97 4.57 -5.26
N GLU A 38 -1.29 4.82 -6.38
CA GLU A 38 -1.64 5.91 -7.29
C GLU A 38 -3.02 5.71 -7.91
N LYS A 39 -3.33 4.50 -8.39
CA LYS A 39 -4.68 4.16 -8.90
C LYS A 39 -5.77 4.41 -7.86
N ARG A 40 -5.50 4.06 -6.59
CA ARG A 40 -6.42 4.26 -5.47
C ARG A 40 -6.60 5.75 -5.15
N ARG A 41 -5.53 6.54 -5.22
CA ARG A 41 -5.57 7.99 -5.01
C ARG A 41 -6.42 8.69 -6.07
N VAL A 42 -6.20 8.37 -7.35
CA VAL A 42 -7.01 8.89 -8.46
C VAL A 42 -8.48 8.53 -8.29
N LEU A 43 -8.78 7.29 -7.88
CA LEU A 43 -10.15 6.86 -7.62
C LEU A 43 -10.82 7.67 -6.49
N LEU A 44 -10.11 7.94 -5.40
CA LEU A 44 -10.63 8.74 -4.28
C LEU A 44 -10.86 10.20 -4.72
N ASP A 45 -9.92 10.79 -5.44
CA ASP A 45 -10.04 12.15 -5.97
C ASP A 45 -11.26 12.25 -6.90
N ASP A 46 -11.51 11.24 -7.73
CA ASP A 46 -12.68 11.19 -8.60
C ASP A 46 -13.98 11.00 -7.80
N LEU A 47 -13.98 10.12 -6.80
CA LEU A 47 -15.16 9.81 -5.98
C LEU A 47 -15.67 11.05 -5.24
N TYR A 48 -14.74 11.82 -4.64
CA TYR A 48 -15.08 12.98 -3.81
C TYR A 48 -15.24 14.30 -4.59
N LYS A 49 -15.17 14.28 -5.93
CA LYS A 49 -15.63 15.42 -6.76
C LYS A 49 -17.13 15.69 -6.64
N THR A 50 -17.90 14.70 -6.19
CA THR A 50 -19.33 14.82 -5.96
C THR A 50 -19.66 14.46 -4.51
N SER A 51 -20.64 15.13 -3.92
CA SER A 51 -21.09 14.78 -2.57
C SER A 51 -21.76 13.40 -2.56
N PRO A 52 -21.42 12.52 -1.60
CA PRO A 52 -22.06 11.22 -1.47
C PRO A 52 -23.54 11.35 -1.11
N PRO A 53 -24.41 10.49 -1.66
CA PRO A 53 -25.76 10.27 -1.14
C PRO A 53 -25.72 9.87 0.34
N ALA A 54 -26.71 10.27 1.13
CA ALA A 54 -26.74 9.95 2.56
C ALA A 54 -26.81 8.43 2.82
N GLU A 55 -27.42 7.70 1.88
CA GLU A 55 -27.66 6.27 1.91
C GLU A 55 -26.36 5.46 1.87
N VAL A 56 -25.27 6.00 1.29
CA VAL A 56 -23.97 5.31 1.22
C VAL A 56 -23.06 5.56 2.42
N GLY A 57 -23.48 6.42 3.37
CA GLY A 57 -22.70 6.78 4.55
C GLY A 57 -22.15 5.57 5.34
N PRO A 58 -22.98 4.57 5.66
CA PRO A 58 -22.50 3.34 6.31
C PRO A 58 -21.47 2.57 5.49
N LEU A 59 -21.71 2.40 4.18
CA LEU A 59 -20.78 1.70 3.28
C LEU A 59 -19.43 2.42 3.15
N LEU A 60 -19.44 3.75 3.06
CA LEU A 60 -18.22 4.56 3.05
C LEU A 60 -17.44 4.43 4.35
N LYS A 61 -18.13 4.43 5.50
CA LYS A 61 -17.51 4.25 6.80
C LYS A 61 -16.82 2.88 6.90
N ASP A 62 -17.52 1.82 6.51
CA ASP A 62 -16.98 0.46 6.55
C ASP A 62 -15.80 0.32 5.60
N ALA A 63 -15.88 0.89 4.40
CA ALA A 63 -14.79 0.90 3.44
C ALA A 63 -13.57 1.70 3.95
N ALA A 64 -13.79 2.87 4.56
CA ALA A 64 -12.70 3.66 5.14
C ALA A 64 -12.01 2.90 6.28
N GLN A 65 -12.78 2.27 7.17
CA GLN A 65 -12.22 1.49 8.28
C GLN A 65 -11.44 0.27 7.78
N PHE A 66 -11.99 -0.45 6.79
CA PHE A 66 -11.28 -1.55 6.13
C PHE A 66 -9.94 -1.10 5.54
N THR A 67 -9.96 0.00 4.77
CA THR A 67 -8.75 0.50 4.12
C THR A 67 -7.70 0.96 5.12
N LEU A 68 -8.09 1.63 6.21
CA LEU A 68 -7.14 2.02 7.26
C LEU A 68 -6.43 0.82 7.90
N VAL A 69 -7.16 -0.27 8.13
CA VAL A 69 -6.58 -1.51 8.65
C VAL A 69 -5.64 -2.15 7.61
N SER A 70 -6.03 -2.18 6.33
CA SER A 70 -5.18 -2.69 5.25
C SER A 70 -3.89 -1.87 5.12
N ASP A 71 -3.98 -0.54 5.16
CA ASP A 71 -2.84 0.36 5.04
C ASP A 71 -1.86 0.23 6.19
N ALA A 72 -2.36 0.10 7.42
CA ALA A 72 -1.52 -0.19 8.58
C ALA A 72 -0.72 -1.49 8.36
N ARG A 73 -1.36 -2.52 7.79
CA ARG A 73 -0.69 -3.78 7.51
C ARG A 73 0.35 -3.67 6.39
N VAL A 74 0.06 -2.92 5.33
CA VAL A 74 1.04 -2.63 4.26
C VAL A 74 2.26 -1.90 4.83
N GLN A 75 2.05 -0.92 5.71
CA GLN A 75 3.13 -0.18 6.38
C GLN A 75 4.01 -1.09 7.25
N GLU A 76 3.40 -1.99 8.03
CA GLU A 76 4.15 -2.99 8.81
C GLU A 76 5.03 -3.86 7.93
N LEU A 77 4.50 -4.34 6.80
CA LEU A 77 5.26 -5.16 5.85
C LEU A 77 6.40 -4.36 5.19
N ALA A 78 6.15 -3.10 4.84
CA ALA A 78 7.16 -2.23 4.25
C ALA A 78 8.33 -1.98 5.22
N HIS A 79 8.04 -1.67 6.49
CA HIS A 79 9.06 -1.53 7.52
C HIS A 79 9.87 -2.82 7.70
N ALA A 80 9.19 -3.97 7.79
CA ALA A 80 9.87 -5.25 7.93
C ALA A 80 10.80 -5.56 6.74
N GLU A 81 10.44 -5.17 5.51
CA GLU A 81 11.32 -5.34 4.36
C GLU A 81 12.50 -4.35 4.37
N MET A 82 12.26 -3.09 4.75
CA MET A 82 13.32 -2.10 4.91
C MET A 82 14.38 -2.51 5.93
N ASP A 83 13.96 -3.10 7.05
CA ASP A 83 14.86 -3.63 8.08
C ASP A 83 15.72 -4.77 7.51
N LYS A 84 15.12 -5.73 6.80
CA LYS A 84 15.87 -6.82 6.13
C LYS A 84 16.88 -6.29 5.11
N LEU A 85 16.50 -5.29 4.30
CA LEU A 85 17.40 -4.68 3.33
C LEU A 85 18.58 -3.97 4.03
N SER A 86 18.30 -3.29 5.13
CA SER A 86 19.33 -2.62 5.94
C SER A 86 20.34 -3.60 6.53
N ASP A 87 19.88 -4.72 7.06
CA ASP A 87 20.73 -5.79 7.59
C ASP A 87 21.60 -6.45 6.51
N ARG A 88 21.02 -6.70 5.33
CA ARG A 88 21.76 -7.22 4.16
C ARG A 88 22.86 -6.25 3.74
N LEU A 89 22.55 -4.95 3.63
CA LEU A 89 23.54 -3.92 3.27
C LEU A 89 24.66 -3.81 4.30
N ARG A 90 24.34 -3.92 5.60
CA ARG A 90 25.33 -3.93 6.67
C ARG A 90 26.29 -5.11 6.54
N THR A 91 25.76 -6.29 6.29
CA THR A 91 26.53 -7.53 6.12
C THR A 91 27.48 -7.43 4.92
N ILE A 92 27.00 -6.90 3.78
CA ILE A 92 27.83 -6.67 2.59
C ILE A 92 28.97 -5.69 2.88
N ARG A 93 28.69 -4.58 3.58
CA ARG A 93 29.71 -3.59 3.96
C ARG A 93 30.78 -4.19 4.88
N GLN A 94 30.38 -5.04 5.82
CA GLN A 94 31.31 -5.74 6.71
C GLN A 94 32.19 -6.73 5.92
N GLY A 95 31.61 -7.52 5.02
CA GLY A 95 32.36 -8.42 4.15
C GLY A 95 33.40 -7.70 3.29
N ARG A 96 33.02 -6.55 2.70
CA ARG A 96 33.95 -5.73 1.92
C ARG A 96 35.10 -5.17 2.75
N ARG A 97 34.84 -4.75 4.00
CA ARG A 97 35.89 -4.29 4.93
C ARG A 97 36.87 -5.42 5.29
N ALA A 98 36.35 -6.62 5.56
CA ALA A 98 37.19 -7.78 5.88
C ALA A 98 38.09 -8.16 4.70
N LEU A 99 37.54 -8.25 3.48
CA LEU A 99 38.32 -8.53 2.27
C LEU A 99 39.43 -7.51 2.03
N ASN A 100 39.13 -6.22 2.18
CA ASN A 100 40.13 -5.17 2.02
C ASN A 100 41.26 -5.27 3.06
N ALA A 101 40.96 -5.62 4.31
CA ALA A 101 41.98 -5.82 5.35
C ALA A 101 42.93 -6.99 5.01
N TYR A 102 42.41 -8.11 4.50
CA TYR A 102 43.23 -9.24 4.07
C TYR A 102 44.10 -8.95 2.84
N GLN A 103 43.66 -8.06 1.95
CA GLN A 103 44.42 -7.68 0.74
C GLN A 103 45.46 -6.58 0.98
N SER A 104 45.37 -5.86 2.11
CA SER A 104 46.29 -4.79 2.49
C SER A 104 47.26 -5.20 3.61
N SER A 105 47.27 -6.48 3.97
CA SER A 105 48.22 -7.15 4.87
C SER A 105 49.22 -7.96 4.07
#